data_AF-A0A2P2DGI0-F1
#
_entry.id   AF-A0A2P2DGI0-F1
#
_cell.length_a   1.000
_cell.length_b   1.000
_cell.length_c   1.000
_cell.angle_alpha   90.00
_cell.angle_beta   90.00
_cell.angle_gamma   90.00
#
_symmetry.space_group_name_H-M   'P 1'
#
loop_
_entity.id
_entity.type
_entity.pdbx_description
1 polymer ?
#
loop_
_entity_poly.entity_id
_entity_poly.type
_entity_poly.pdbx_seq_one_letter_code
_entity_poly.pdbx_strand_id
1 'polypeptide(L)'
;MTPEQYETIVTLLREIQNQGGSDPYRLALYLVPHIGIIFGTTFLFFLFQWWHKQKMALIQSGQYKPWSFDIRLYSFLLGLLLTFTGFTLSFVFILVLGRSMAMLGGLIPFAIGLGLLTFYKLSR
;
A
#
# COMPACT_ATOMS: atom_id res chain seq x y z
N MET A 1 -10.88 -38.75 -41.37
CA MET A 1 -10.52 -38.38 -39.99
C MET A 1 -10.09 -39.66 -39.30
N THR A 2 -8.82 -39.78 -38.92
CA THR A 2 -8.35 -41.01 -38.27
C THR A 2 -8.86 -41.03 -36.81
N PRO A 3 -9.13 -42.22 -36.23
CA PRO A 3 -9.63 -42.33 -34.86
C PRO A 3 -8.71 -41.60 -33.85
N GLU A 4 -7.40 -41.57 -34.09
CA GLU A 4 -6.44 -40.84 -33.24
C GLU A 4 -6.60 -39.32 -33.28
N GLN A 5 -6.98 -38.75 -34.42
CA GLN A 5 -7.26 -37.31 -34.52
C GLN A 5 -8.52 -36.91 -33.75
N TYR A 6 -9.53 -37.80 -33.70
CA TYR A 6 -10.75 -37.56 -32.94
C TYR A 6 -10.48 -37.56 -31.44
N GLU A 7 -9.74 -38.54 -30.93
CA GLU A 7 -9.32 -38.61 -29.52
C GLU A 7 -8.48 -37.39 -29.10
N THR A 8 -7.60 -36.92 -29.98
CA THR A 8 -6.79 -35.72 -29.72
C THR A 8 -7.66 -34.46 -29.62
N ILE A 9 -8.68 -34.33 -30.48
CA ILE A 9 -9.60 -33.18 -30.44
C ILE A 9 -10.47 -33.24 -29.18
N VAL A 10 -10.96 -34.42 -28.80
CA VAL A 10 -11.78 -34.60 -27.61
C VAL A 10 -10.99 -34.31 -26.34
N THR A 11 -9.72 -34.73 -26.27
CA THR A 11 -8.84 -34.43 -25.13
C THR A 11 -8.52 -32.94 -25.02
N LEU A 12 -8.20 -32.27 -26.14
CA LEU A 12 -7.98 -30.82 -26.16
C LEU A 12 -9.24 -30.02 -25.75
N LEU A 13 -10.43 -30.42 -26.22
CA LEU A 13 -11.69 -29.79 -25.82
C LEU A 13 -11.97 -29.98 -24.33
N ARG A 14 -11.69 -31.17 -23.80
CA ARG A 14 -11.85 -31.47 -22.37
C ARG A 14 -10.89 -30.66 -21.51
N GLU A 15 -9.67 -30.44 -21.97
CA GLU A 15 -8.66 -29.62 -21.28
C GLU A 15 -9.01 -28.13 -21.30
N ILE A 16 -9.48 -27.59 -22.44
CA ILE A 16 -9.98 -26.21 -22.53
C ILE A 16 -11.21 -26.02 -21.63
N GLN A 17 -12.13 -26.99 -21.58
CA GLN A 17 -13.28 -26.95 -20.70
C GLN A 17 -12.86 -26.96 -19.22
N ASN A 18 -11.82 -27.72 -18.85
CA ASN A 18 -11.30 -27.77 -17.49
C ASN A 18 -10.54 -26.48 -17.10
N GLN A 19 -9.90 -25.81 -18.05
CA GLN A 19 -9.27 -24.50 -17.86
C GLN A 19 -10.30 -23.36 -17.78
N GLY A 20 -11.51 -23.56 -18.32
CA GLY A 20 -12.62 -22.60 -18.29
C GLY A 20 -13.35 -22.48 -16.95
N GLY A 21 -12.95 -23.25 -15.93
CA GLY A 21 -13.48 -23.10 -14.58
C GLY A 21 -13.00 -21.79 -13.96
N SER A 22 -13.88 -20.79 -13.85
CA SER A 22 -13.62 -19.58 -13.07
C SER A 22 -13.55 -19.95 -11.60
N ASP A 23 -12.35 -20.34 -11.19
CA ASP A 23 -11.99 -20.68 -9.82
C ASP A 23 -12.47 -19.57 -8.85
N PRO A 24 -13.47 -19.83 -7.98
CA PRO A 24 -14.03 -18.81 -7.09
C PRO A 24 -12.98 -18.15 -6.21
N TYR A 25 -11.90 -18.87 -5.89
CA TYR A 25 -10.77 -18.35 -5.12
C TYR A 25 -9.99 -17.24 -5.86
N ARG A 26 -9.86 -17.31 -7.18
CA ARG A 26 -9.17 -16.27 -7.96
C ARG A 26 -9.96 -14.99 -7.96
N LEU A 27 -11.28 -15.09 -8.12
CA LEU A 27 -12.17 -13.94 -8.04
C LEU A 27 -12.08 -13.28 -6.66
N ALA A 28 -12.05 -14.07 -5.58
CA ALA A 28 -11.88 -13.55 -4.23
C ALA A 28 -10.54 -12.84 -4.03
N LEU A 29 -9.43 -13.41 -4.52
CA LEU A 29 -8.09 -12.80 -4.43
C LEU A 29 -8.01 -11.44 -5.13
N TYR A 30 -8.69 -11.29 -6.27
CA TYR A 30 -8.78 -9.98 -6.94
C TYR A 30 -9.73 -9.03 -6.23
N LEU A 31 -10.87 -9.51 -5.72
CA LEU A 31 -11.92 -8.63 -5.19
C LEU A 31 -11.57 -8.05 -3.81
N VAL A 32 -10.89 -8.81 -2.96
CA VAL A 32 -10.57 -8.39 -1.58
C VAL A 32 -9.79 -7.06 -1.51
N PRO A 33 -8.69 -6.86 -2.27
CA PRO A 33 -7.99 -5.58 -2.30
C PRO A 33 -8.88 -4.42 -2.77
N HIS A 34 -9.73 -4.65 -3.78
CA HIS A 34 -10.59 -3.61 -4.33
C HIS A 34 -11.66 -3.17 -3.33
N ILE A 35 -12.32 -4.12 -2.67
CA ILE A 35 -13.27 -3.81 -1.61
C ILE A 35 -12.57 -3.08 -0.46
N GLY A 36 -11.35 -3.48 -0.10
CA GLY A 36 -10.54 -2.78 0.90
C GLY A 36 -10.28 -1.32 0.53
N ILE A 37 -9.92 -1.04 -0.73
CA ILE A 37 -9.68 0.33 -1.22
C ILE A 37 -10.97 1.16 -1.20
N ILE A 38 -12.07 0.60 -1.71
CA ILE A 38 -13.38 1.29 -1.75
C ILE A 38 -13.84 1.60 -0.33
N PHE A 39 -13.85 0.60 0.54
CA PHE A 39 -14.26 0.76 1.94
C PHE A 39 -13.36 1.74 2.68
N GLY A 40 -12.04 1.64 2.52
CA GLY A 40 -11.08 2.56 3.12
C GLY A 40 -11.30 4.00 2.66
N THR A 41 -11.57 4.21 1.38
CA THR A 41 -11.82 5.54 0.81
C THR A 41 -13.13 6.12 1.33
N THR A 42 -14.22 5.34 1.33
CA THR A 42 -15.51 5.76 1.89
C THR A 42 -15.41 6.07 3.37
N PHE A 43 -14.72 5.22 4.14
CA PHE A 43 -14.52 5.44 5.58
C PHE A 43 -13.71 6.72 5.85
N LEU A 44 -12.60 6.93 5.15
CA LEU A 44 -11.80 8.16 5.27
C LEU A 44 -12.60 9.41 4.91
N PHE A 45 -13.46 9.33 3.87
CA PHE A 45 -14.33 10.44 3.50
C PHE A 45 -15.29 10.82 4.64
N PHE A 46 -15.99 9.85 5.22
CA PHE A 46 -16.88 10.10 6.35
C PHE A 46 -16.12 10.60 7.59
N LEU A 47 -14.93 10.06 7.85
CA LEU A 47 -14.08 10.50 8.95
C LEU A 47 -13.69 11.97 8.79
N PHE A 48 -13.27 12.39 7.60
CA PHE A 48 -12.93 13.79 7.32
C PHE A 48 -14.14 14.71 7.39
N GLN A 49 -15.30 14.27 6.88
CA GLN A 49 -16.55 15.03 7.01
C GLN A 49 -16.94 15.23 8.48
N TRP A 50 -16.85 14.17 9.28
CA TRP A 50 -17.11 14.25 10.72
C TRP A 50 -16.11 15.17 11.42
N TRP A 51 -14.82 15.04 11.13
CA TRP A 51 -13.78 15.87 11.71
C TRP A 51 -13.95 17.36 11.35
N HIS A 52 -14.33 17.65 10.10
CA HIS A 52 -14.66 19.01 9.67
C HIS A 52 -15.84 19.57 10.46
N LYS A 53 -16.94 18.81 10.60
CA LYS A 53 -18.10 19.23 11.41
C LYS A 53 -17.73 19.48 12.88
N GLN A 54 -16.89 18.62 13.47
CA GLN A 54 -16.41 18.82 14.84
C GLN A 54 -15.58 20.09 14.99
N LYS A 55 -14.63 20.34 14.07
CA LYS A 55 -13.83 21.57 14.09
C LYS A 55 -14.72 22.80 13.92
N MET A 56 -15.69 22.77 13.01
CA MET A 56 -16.62 23.88 12.80
C MET A 56 -17.45 24.17 14.05
N ALA A 57 -17.97 23.14 14.72
CA ALA A 57 -18.71 23.28 15.97
C ALA A 57 -17.84 23.87 17.10
N LEU A 58 -16.57 23.45 17.22
CA LEU A 58 -15.61 24.00 18.18
C LEU A 58 -15.25 25.46 17.89
N ILE A 59 -15.16 25.84 16.61
CA ILE A 59 -14.93 27.23 16.19
C ILE A 59 -16.14 28.09 16.54
N GLN A 60 -17.36 27.61 16.23
CA GLN A 60 -18.60 28.32 16.54
C GLN A 60 -18.84 28.48 18.04
N SER A 61 -18.43 27.53 18.87
CA SER A 61 -18.52 27.62 20.34
C SER A 61 -17.43 28.47 20.99
N GLY A 62 -16.49 29.02 20.20
CA GLY A 62 -15.35 29.80 20.71
C GLY A 62 -14.31 28.97 21.49
N GLN A 63 -14.45 27.64 21.52
CA GLN A 63 -13.55 26.73 22.24
C GLN A 63 -12.44 26.16 21.35
N TYR A 64 -12.31 26.65 20.12
CA TYR A 64 -11.28 26.18 19.20
C TYR A 64 -9.88 26.56 19.69
N LYS A 65 -9.08 25.54 20.03
CA LYS A 65 -7.66 25.70 20.27
C LYS A 65 -6.90 25.29 19.00
N PRO A 66 -6.08 26.18 18.41
CA PRO A 66 -5.28 25.81 17.26
C PRO A 66 -4.33 24.69 17.65
N TRP A 67 -4.34 23.62 16.87
CA TRP A 67 -3.46 22.50 17.09
C TRP A 67 -2.01 22.91 16.76
N SER A 68 -1.13 22.96 17.76
CA SER A 68 0.30 23.19 17.55
C SER A 68 0.97 21.87 17.21
N PHE A 69 1.10 21.57 15.92
CA PHE A 69 1.86 20.42 15.46
C PHE A 69 3.31 20.82 15.20
N ASP A 70 4.24 20.23 15.95
CA ASP A 70 5.66 20.44 15.69
C ASP A 70 6.09 19.57 14.51
N ILE A 71 6.00 20.15 13.30
CA ILE A 71 6.40 19.52 12.04
C ILE A 71 7.87 19.11 12.10
N ARG A 72 8.71 19.86 12.84
CA ARG A 72 10.14 19.59 12.97
C ARG A 72 10.36 18.32 13.78
N LEU A 73 9.75 18.20 14.97
CA LEU A 73 9.84 17.00 15.79
C LEU A 73 9.26 15.77 15.09
N TYR A 74 8.12 15.93 14.41
CA TYR A 74 7.51 14.87 13.63
C TYR A 74 8.43 14.38 12.51
N SER A 75 9.03 15.30 11.75
CA SER A 75 9.94 14.95 10.65
C SER A 75 11.20 14.26 11.16
N PHE A 76 11.71 14.64 12.34
CA PHE A 76 12.83 13.96 12.96
C PHE A 76 12.51 12.51 13.32
N LEU A 77 11.42 12.30 14.07
CA LEU A 77 11.01 10.96 14.50
C LEU A 77 10.66 10.06 13.32
N LEU A 78 9.87 10.59 12.38
CA LEU A 78 9.49 9.86 11.18
C LEU A 78 10.72 9.56 10.30
N GLY A 79 11.60 10.54 10.12
CA GLY A 79 12.84 10.39 9.38
C GLY A 79 13.74 9.31 9.96
N LEU A 80 13.93 9.31 11.29
CA LEU A 80 14.71 8.31 12.01
C LEU A 80 14.13 6.91 11.82
N LEU A 81 12.81 6.76 12.00
CA LEU A 81 12.13 5.48 11.86
C LEU A 81 12.26 4.94 10.43
N LEU A 82 12.03 5.78 9.41
CA LEU A 82 12.13 5.41 7.99
C LEU A 82 13.56 5.08 7.57
N THR A 83 14.56 5.81 8.08
CA THR A 83 15.96 5.51 7.79
C THR A 83 16.35 4.15 8.37
N PHE A 84 16.06 3.85 9.63
CA PHE A 84 16.43 2.54 10.19
C PHE A 84 15.65 1.38 9.55
N THR A 85 14.33 1.52 9.42
CA THR A 85 13.51 0.47 8.79
C THR A 85 13.86 0.26 7.32
N GLY A 86 14.01 1.35 6.56
CA GLY A 86 14.41 1.28 5.15
C GLY A 86 15.82 0.74 4.95
N PHE A 87 16.76 1.07 5.85
CA PHE A 87 18.10 0.50 5.84
C PHE A 87 18.07 -1.01 6.08
N THR A 88 17.38 -1.47 7.14
CA THR A 88 17.25 -2.90 7.43
C THR A 88 16.56 -3.65 6.28
N LEU A 89 15.48 -3.13 5.72
CA LEU A 89 14.81 -3.74 4.56
C LEU A 89 15.72 -3.81 3.34
N SER A 90 16.41 -2.70 3.02
CA SER A 90 17.33 -2.65 1.88
C SER A 90 18.45 -3.67 2.05
N PHE A 91 19.03 -3.75 3.25
CA PHE A 91 20.09 -4.68 3.57
C PHE A 91 19.63 -6.14 3.40
N VAL A 92 18.46 -6.49 3.94
CA VAL A 92 17.88 -7.83 3.81
C VAL A 92 17.57 -8.16 2.34
N PHE A 93 16.97 -7.24 1.58
CA PHE A 93 16.67 -7.47 0.17
C PHE A 93 17.92 -7.66 -0.69
N ILE A 94 18.98 -6.89 -0.42
CA ILE A 94 20.27 -7.08 -1.10
C ILE A 94 20.85 -8.46 -0.80
N LEU A 95 20.81 -8.90 0.46
CA LEU A 95 21.37 -10.19 0.86
C LEU A 95 20.58 -11.39 0.31
N VAL A 96 19.25 -11.29 0.28
CA VAL A 96 18.38 -12.42 -0.06
C VAL A 96 18.04 -12.47 -1.56
N LEU A 97 17.69 -11.32 -2.17
CA LEU A 97 17.23 -11.26 -3.56
C LEU A 97 18.28 -10.69 -4.53
N GLY A 98 19.41 -10.20 -4.03
CA GLY A 98 20.43 -9.55 -4.86
C GLY A 98 19.88 -8.30 -5.54
N ARG A 99 20.33 -8.03 -6.78
CA ARG A 99 19.98 -6.82 -7.55
C ARG A 99 18.63 -7.01 -8.26
N SER A 100 17.54 -6.80 -7.51
CA SER A 100 16.16 -6.97 -7.98
C SER A 100 15.33 -5.71 -7.72
N MET A 101 14.24 -5.52 -8.49
CA MET A 101 13.26 -4.44 -8.27
C MET A 101 12.64 -4.47 -6.86
N ALA A 102 12.66 -5.63 -6.19
CA ALA A 102 12.20 -5.75 -4.81
C ALA A 102 13.01 -4.85 -3.84
N MET A 103 14.28 -4.56 -4.15
CA MET A 103 15.12 -3.65 -3.33
C MET A 103 14.52 -2.26 -3.16
N LEU A 104 13.72 -1.79 -4.13
CA LEU A 104 13.04 -0.50 -4.06
C LEU A 104 12.13 -0.41 -2.84
N GLY A 105 11.57 -1.53 -2.37
CA GLY A 105 10.74 -1.57 -1.17
C GLY A 105 11.48 -1.12 0.11
N GLY A 106 12.81 -1.28 0.17
CA GLY A 106 13.64 -0.77 1.27
C GLY A 106 14.28 0.59 0.96
N LEU A 107 14.76 0.76 -0.27
CA LEU A 107 15.48 1.98 -0.67
C LEU A 107 14.60 3.22 -0.67
N ILE A 108 13.32 3.08 -1.04
CA ILE A 108 12.38 4.21 -1.05
C ILE A 108 12.16 4.74 0.38
N PRO A 109 11.74 3.93 1.38
CA PRO A 109 11.66 4.39 2.76
C PRO A 109 12.97 4.97 3.30
N PHE A 110 14.12 4.35 2.96
CA PHE A 110 15.43 4.83 3.40
C PHE A 110 15.73 6.24 2.89
N ALA A 111 15.52 6.49 1.59
CA ALA A 111 15.73 7.78 0.97
C ALA A 111 14.79 8.85 1.53
N ILE A 112 13.51 8.51 1.74
CA ILE A 112 12.53 9.42 2.38
C ILE A 112 12.98 9.76 3.81
N GLY A 113 13.44 8.76 4.58
CA GLY A 113 13.95 8.97 5.93
C GLY A 113 15.11 9.96 5.98
N LEU A 114 16.09 9.79 5.08
CA LEU A 114 17.21 10.72 4.94
C LEU A 114 16.76 12.13 4.52
N GLY A 115 15.77 12.24 3.62
CA GLY A 115 15.18 13.51 3.23
C GLY A 115 14.55 14.24 4.41
N LEU A 116 13.78 13.52 5.25
CA LEU A 116 13.16 14.08 6.45
C LEU A 116 14.17 14.49 7.52
N LEU A 117 15.24 13.72 7.73
CA LEU A 117 16.33 14.08 8.62
C LEU A 117 17.11 15.31 8.11
N THR A 118 17.28 15.42 6.79
CA THR A 118 17.88 16.60 6.15
C THR A 118 17.00 17.82 6.33
N PHE A 119 15.68 17.68 6.12
CA PHE A 119 14.70 18.73 6.39
C PHE A 119 14.75 19.19 7.85
N TYR A 120 14.79 18.27 8.82
CA TYR A 120 14.91 18.61 10.24
C TYR A 120 16.14 19.48 10.52
N LYS A 121 17.29 19.12 9.92
CA LYS A 121 18.55 19.86 10.09
C LYS A 121 18.51 21.24 9.42
N LEU A 122 17.90 21.34 8.23
CA LEU A 122 17.86 22.57 7.44
C LEU A 122 16.79 23.56 7.92
N SER A 123 15.67 23.05 8.45
CA SER A 123 14.52 23.84 8.90
C SER A 123 14.80 24.66 10.16
N ARG A 124 16.07 24.94 10.50
CA ARG A 124 16.58 25.51 11.76
C ARG A 124 15.90 26.80 12.18
#